data_AF-A0A7Y1T1J5-F1
#
_entry.id   AF-A0A7Y1T1J5-F1
#
_cell.length_a   1.000
_cell.length_b   1.000
_cell.length_c   1.000
_cell.angle_alpha   90.00
_cell.angle_beta   90.00
_cell.angle_gamma   90.00
#
_symmetry.space_group_name_H-M   'P 1'
#
loop_
_entity.id
_entity.type
_entity.pdbx_description
1 polymer ?
#
loop_
_entity_poly.entity_id
_entity_poly.type
_entity_poly.pdbx_seq_one_letter_code
_entity_poly.pdbx_strand_id
1 'polypeptide(L)'
;MKIRLHLFCYILPFLLFSSLFSCGREDDISPLLVEAKPDIVSTAQNTSVFVEVFANDRNVPDNGVLTITAPANGIAIIENNNTSTLINDDTIIFTPSANFTGVDSFQYTICDDSGICSTAEVKVSVNSLSIVNNIVEDFPLNLLSEYNLFEGDLKDLSPTYGVVPYNLISPLFSDYAKKERFIWIPNNKKASYVADHKSLEFPNGALLIKNFYYNNVLPNNQQQLLETRLMFKT
;
A
#
# COMPACT_ATOMS: atom_id res chain seq x y z
N MET A 1 -29.16 -11.63 -30.86
CA MET A 1 -30.46 -12.29 -30.66
C MET A 1 -31.14 -11.69 -29.42
N LYS A 2 -32.06 -10.74 -29.60
CA LYS A 2 -32.83 -10.17 -28.48
C LYS A 2 -34.29 -10.12 -28.89
N ILE A 3 -35.10 -10.92 -28.20
CA ILE A 3 -36.56 -10.92 -28.27
C ILE A 3 -37.02 -9.73 -27.42
N ARG A 4 -38.00 -8.96 -27.90
CA ARG A 4 -38.69 -7.98 -27.04
C ARG A 4 -40.21 -8.17 -27.12
N LEU A 5 -40.76 -8.36 -25.93
CA LEU A 5 -42.17 -8.48 -25.58
C LEU A 5 -42.93 -7.21 -25.96
N HIS A 6 -44.13 -7.39 -26.52
CA HIS A 6 -45.10 -6.34 -26.85
C HIS A 6 -45.92 -5.92 -25.62
N LEU A 7 -46.19 -4.62 -25.47
CA LEU A 7 -47.43 -4.09 -24.91
C LEU A 7 -47.66 -2.70 -25.53
N PHE A 8 -48.46 -2.62 -26.60
CA PHE A 8 -49.87 -2.21 -26.63
C PHE A 8 -50.10 -0.73 -26.27
N CYS A 9 -50.18 0.10 -27.31
CA CYS A 9 -50.84 1.39 -27.28
C CYS A 9 -52.13 1.27 -28.10
N TYR A 10 -53.27 1.33 -27.43
CA TYR A 10 -54.59 1.45 -28.07
C TYR A 10 -54.78 2.88 -28.57
N ILE A 11 -55.36 3.04 -29.76
CA ILE A 11 -56.59 3.81 -30.04
C ILE A 11 -56.78 3.90 -31.57
N LEU A 12 -57.85 3.27 -32.06
CA LEU A 12 -58.52 3.53 -33.35
C LEU A 12 -59.35 4.83 -33.21
N PRO A 13 -59.72 5.58 -34.29
CA PRO A 13 -60.16 5.00 -35.56
C PRO A 13 -59.81 5.77 -36.87
N PHE A 14 -59.84 4.99 -37.96
CA PHE A 14 -60.25 5.31 -39.34
C PHE A 14 -59.45 6.30 -40.23
N LEU A 15 -58.63 5.66 -41.08
CA LEU A 15 -58.48 5.83 -42.54
C LEU A 15 -57.73 7.03 -43.17
N LEU A 16 -56.43 6.78 -43.35
CA LEU A 16 -55.57 7.00 -44.52
C LEU A 16 -55.55 8.40 -45.18
N PHE A 17 -54.58 9.22 -44.79
CA PHE A 17 -53.50 9.63 -45.71
C PHE A 17 -52.25 10.00 -44.90
N SER A 18 -51.10 9.58 -45.42
CA SER A 18 -49.81 9.45 -44.73
C SER A 18 -49.22 10.77 -44.23
N SER A 19 -49.37 11.04 -42.93
CA SER A 19 -48.43 11.88 -42.19
C SER A 19 -47.18 11.07 -41.89
N LEU A 20 -46.04 11.48 -42.46
CA LEU A 20 -44.72 11.03 -42.03
C LEU A 20 -44.53 11.43 -40.56
N PHE A 21 -44.94 10.57 -39.63
CA PHE A 21 -44.42 10.61 -38.28
C PHE A 21 -42.97 10.15 -38.36
N SER A 22 -42.06 11.12 -38.54
CA SER A 22 -40.67 10.94 -38.17
C SER A 22 -40.66 10.60 -36.68
N CYS A 23 -40.54 9.32 -36.37
CA CYS A 23 -40.25 8.87 -35.02
C CYS A 23 -38.79 9.24 -34.78
N GLY A 24 -38.56 10.49 -34.37
CA GLY A 24 -37.28 10.92 -33.81
C GLY A 24 -36.99 10.00 -32.65
N ARG A 25 -36.04 9.10 -32.87
CA ARG A 25 -35.58 8.19 -31.83
C ARG A 25 -34.75 9.03 -30.87
N GLU A 26 -35.38 9.54 -29.82
CA GLU A 26 -34.67 10.02 -28.64
C GLU A 26 -34.09 8.79 -27.92
N ASP A 27 -33.08 8.17 -28.53
CA ASP A 27 -32.16 7.34 -27.77
C ASP A 27 -31.36 8.35 -26.93
N ASP A 28 -31.81 8.60 -25.71
CA ASP A 28 -31.08 9.35 -24.68
C ASP A 28 -29.84 8.53 -24.27
N ILE A 29 -28.85 8.50 -25.16
CA ILE A 29 -27.55 7.91 -24.91
C ILE A 29 -26.74 8.99 -24.19
N SER A 30 -26.89 9.04 -22.87
CA SER A 30 -25.93 9.79 -22.05
C SER A 30 -24.55 9.18 -22.27
N PRO A 31 -23.52 9.99 -22.59
CA PRO A 31 -22.16 9.49 -22.70
C PRO A 31 -21.76 8.87 -21.35
N LEU A 32 -21.05 7.74 -21.42
CA LEU A 32 -20.46 7.13 -20.25
C LEU A 32 -19.24 7.97 -19.86
N LEU A 33 -19.34 8.69 -18.74
CA LEU A 33 -18.27 9.59 -18.29
C LEU A 33 -17.24 8.83 -17.48
N VAL A 34 -15.97 9.17 -17.69
CA VAL A 34 -14.85 8.69 -16.88
C VAL A 34 -15.00 9.24 -15.46
N GLU A 35 -14.88 8.37 -14.45
CA GLU A 35 -14.95 8.75 -13.03
C GLU A 35 -13.62 8.39 -12.34
N ALA A 36 -12.69 9.34 -12.34
CA ALA A 36 -11.46 9.27 -11.56
C ALA A 36 -11.76 9.53 -10.08
N LYS A 37 -11.11 8.79 -9.17
CA LYS A 37 -11.28 8.91 -7.72
C LYS A 37 -9.94 9.08 -7.00
N PRO A 38 -9.93 9.77 -5.86
CA PRO A 38 -8.69 9.99 -5.13
C PRO A 38 -8.05 8.70 -4.64
N ASP A 39 -6.72 8.66 -4.71
CA ASP A 39 -5.91 7.52 -4.30
C ASP A 39 -5.05 7.86 -3.10
N ILE A 40 -4.80 6.85 -2.27
CA ILE A 40 -3.91 6.95 -1.12
C ILE A 40 -2.93 5.79 -1.19
N VAL A 41 -1.64 6.12 -1.15
CA VAL A 41 -0.56 5.15 -1.12
C VAL A 41 0.47 5.55 -0.06
N SER A 42 1.22 4.58 0.45
CA SER A 42 2.31 4.82 1.39
C SER A 42 3.58 4.14 0.92
N THR A 43 4.72 4.78 1.17
CA THR A 43 6.04 4.23 0.93
C THR A 43 7.00 4.59 2.06
N ALA A 44 8.12 3.90 2.14
CA ALA A 44 9.22 4.29 3.01
C ALA A 44 10.06 5.41 2.38
N GLN A 45 10.73 6.19 3.21
CA GLN A 45 11.73 7.17 2.79
C GLN A 45 12.73 6.52 1.82
N ASN A 46 13.10 7.26 0.78
CA ASN A 46 14.04 6.82 -0.27
C ASN A 46 13.57 5.58 -1.06
N THR A 47 12.30 5.17 -0.96
CA THR A 47 11.76 3.98 -1.64
C THR A 47 10.67 4.38 -2.61
N SER A 48 10.82 3.99 -3.88
CA SER A 48 9.81 4.18 -4.92
C SER A 48 8.61 3.25 -4.70
N VAL A 49 7.43 3.66 -5.18
CA VAL A 49 6.19 2.89 -5.08
C VAL A 49 5.40 2.97 -6.38
N PHE A 50 4.74 1.86 -6.73
CA PHE A 50 3.78 1.80 -7.83
C PHE A 50 2.41 2.28 -7.34
N VAL A 51 1.75 3.11 -8.14
CA VAL A 51 0.43 3.68 -7.87
C VAL A 51 -0.54 3.19 -8.92
N GLU A 52 -1.45 2.29 -8.51
CA GLU A 52 -2.50 1.70 -9.34
C GLU A 52 -3.76 2.59 -9.30
N VAL A 53 -3.70 3.77 -9.93
CA VAL A 53 -4.77 4.78 -9.88
C VAL A 53 -6.13 4.28 -10.40
N PHE A 54 -6.14 3.34 -11.35
CA PHE A 54 -7.38 2.84 -11.93
C PHE A 54 -8.18 1.87 -11.03
N ALA A 55 -7.62 1.44 -9.90
CA ALA A 55 -8.20 0.36 -9.09
C ALA A 55 -9.59 0.71 -8.50
N ASN A 56 -9.84 1.99 -8.21
CA ASN A 56 -11.09 2.48 -7.60
C ASN A 56 -11.98 3.29 -8.58
N ASP A 57 -11.49 3.55 -9.78
CA ASP A 57 -12.14 4.34 -10.82
C ASP A 57 -13.31 3.62 -11.49
N ARG A 58 -14.10 4.37 -12.27
CA ARG A 58 -15.15 3.80 -13.12
C ARG A 58 -15.06 4.35 -14.53
N ASN A 59 -15.48 3.51 -15.48
CA ASN A 59 -15.56 3.85 -16.90
C ASN A 59 -14.23 4.33 -17.49
N VAL A 60 -13.11 3.81 -16.98
CA VAL A 60 -11.78 4.04 -17.56
C VAL A 60 -11.77 3.44 -18.97
N PRO A 61 -11.43 4.22 -20.01
CA PRO A 61 -11.40 3.70 -21.37
C PRO A 61 -10.15 2.82 -21.57
N ASP A 62 -10.23 1.85 -22.49
CA ASP A 62 -9.04 1.08 -22.87
C ASP A 62 -8.03 1.99 -23.60
N ASN A 63 -8.52 2.76 -24.57
CA ASN A 63 -7.71 3.75 -25.28
C ASN A 63 -7.97 5.16 -24.75
N GLY A 64 -6.90 5.91 -24.53
CA GLY A 64 -6.99 7.30 -24.11
C GLY A 64 -5.63 7.89 -23.80
N VAL A 65 -5.63 8.89 -22.91
CA VAL A 65 -4.42 9.53 -22.43
C VAL A 65 -4.47 9.64 -20.91
N LEU A 66 -3.43 9.14 -20.25
CA LEU A 66 -3.14 9.40 -18.85
C LEU A 66 -2.13 10.55 -18.75
N THR A 67 -2.42 11.55 -17.93
CA THR A 67 -1.47 12.63 -17.63
C THR A 67 -1.36 12.86 -16.13
N ILE A 68 -0.22 13.38 -15.68
CA ILE A 68 0.07 13.66 -14.27
C ILE A 68 0.68 15.04 -14.09
N THR A 69 0.45 15.65 -12.92
CA THR A 69 1.20 16.84 -12.49
C THR A 69 2.46 16.44 -11.73
N ALA A 70 3.47 17.31 -11.70
CA ALA A 70 4.63 17.09 -10.84
C ALA A 70 4.24 17.21 -9.36
N PRO A 71 4.65 16.26 -8.50
CA PRO A 71 4.54 16.41 -7.05
C PRO A 71 5.57 17.41 -6.51
N ALA A 72 5.40 17.89 -5.26
CA ALA A 72 6.26 18.93 -4.69
C ALA A 72 7.55 18.37 -4.10
N ASN A 73 7.52 17.13 -3.58
CA ASN A 73 8.61 16.51 -2.82
C ASN A 73 9.00 15.14 -3.40
N GLY A 74 8.92 14.98 -4.72
CA GLY A 74 9.28 13.75 -5.41
C GLY A 74 9.23 13.88 -6.92
N ILE A 75 9.27 12.73 -7.59
CA ILE A 75 9.09 12.60 -9.02
C ILE A 75 8.02 11.53 -9.26
N ALA A 76 7.04 11.83 -10.09
CA ALA A 76 6.06 10.87 -10.58
C ALA A 76 6.27 10.66 -12.09
N ILE A 77 6.29 9.41 -12.54
CA ILE A 77 6.48 9.02 -13.95
C ILE A 77 5.40 8.01 -14.31
N ILE A 78 4.83 8.13 -15.51
CA ILE A 78 3.94 7.11 -16.07
C ILE A 78 4.80 6.05 -16.77
N GLU A 79 4.71 4.81 -16.31
CA GLU A 79 5.20 3.63 -17.01
C GLU A 79 4.09 3.10 -17.90
N ASN A 80 4.23 3.33 -19.20
CA ASN A 80 3.21 2.97 -20.18
C ASN A 80 3.46 1.63 -20.88
N ASN A 81 4.39 0.79 -20.40
CA ASN A 81 4.73 -0.49 -21.03
C ASN A 81 5.00 -0.46 -22.57
N ASN A 82 5.40 0.69 -23.12
CA ASN A 82 5.52 0.95 -24.56
C ASN A 82 4.19 0.93 -25.36
N THR A 83 3.06 1.15 -24.71
CA THR A 83 1.75 1.40 -25.32
C THR A 83 1.46 2.90 -25.25
N SER A 84 1.26 3.56 -26.40
CA SER A 84 1.08 5.02 -26.41
C SER A 84 -0.38 5.46 -26.24
N THR A 85 -1.32 4.54 -26.47
CA THR A 85 -2.76 4.83 -26.44
C THR A 85 -3.53 3.90 -25.52
N LEU A 86 -3.02 2.70 -25.26
CA LEU A 86 -3.63 1.77 -24.32
C LEU A 86 -3.21 2.25 -22.93
N ILE A 87 -4.16 2.69 -22.12
CA ILE A 87 -3.86 3.24 -20.79
C ILE A 87 -4.18 2.25 -19.67
N ASN A 88 -4.89 1.16 -19.97
CA ASN A 88 -5.33 0.20 -18.94
C ASN A 88 -4.19 -0.64 -18.34
N ASP A 89 -3.01 -0.64 -18.97
CA ASP A 89 -1.78 -1.23 -18.46
C ASP A 89 -0.78 -0.19 -17.90
N ASP A 90 -1.11 1.10 -17.99
CA ASP A 90 -0.27 2.16 -17.43
C ASP A 90 -0.22 2.08 -15.90
N THR A 91 0.93 2.37 -15.33
CA THR A 91 1.12 2.51 -13.88
C THR A 91 1.95 3.74 -13.59
N ILE A 92 1.69 4.41 -12.47
CA ILE A 92 2.51 5.55 -12.06
C ILE A 92 3.57 5.07 -11.06
N ILE A 93 4.84 5.39 -11.31
CA ILE A 93 5.90 5.24 -10.32
C ILE A 93 6.10 6.58 -9.62
N PHE A 94 5.91 6.60 -8.30
CA PHE A 94 6.31 7.73 -7.46
C PHE A 94 7.63 7.42 -6.76
N THR A 95 8.58 8.34 -6.86
CA THR A 95 9.86 8.31 -6.16
C THR A 95 10.00 9.55 -5.28
N PRO A 96 10.03 9.41 -3.94
CA PRO A 96 10.19 10.56 -3.05
C PRO A 96 11.56 11.22 -3.23
N SER A 97 11.64 12.53 -2.99
CA SER A 97 12.92 13.24 -2.88
C SER A 97 13.78 12.61 -1.78
N ALA A 98 15.10 12.64 -1.96
CA ALA A 98 16.03 12.07 -1.00
C ALA A 98 15.77 12.63 0.41
N ASN A 99 15.64 11.72 1.38
CA ASN A 99 15.35 11.99 2.78
C ASN A 99 14.02 12.68 3.09
N PHE A 100 13.13 12.87 2.12
CA PHE A 100 11.80 13.42 2.39
C PHE A 100 10.96 12.47 3.25
N THR A 101 10.25 13.02 4.24
CA THR A 101 9.24 12.34 5.05
C THR A 101 8.04 13.25 5.20
N GLY A 102 6.85 12.66 5.34
CA GLY A 102 5.59 13.38 5.39
C GLY A 102 4.72 13.05 4.19
N VAL A 103 3.80 13.95 3.86
CA VAL A 103 2.80 13.73 2.81
C VAL A 103 3.16 14.56 1.58
N ASP A 104 3.09 13.93 0.42
CA ASP A 104 3.17 14.58 -0.90
C ASP A 104 1.93 14.26 -1.72
N SER A 105 1.69 15.04 -2.78
CA SER A 105 0.49 14.90 -3.59
C SER A 105 0.72 15.31 -5.04
N PHE A 106 0.04 14.63 -5.96
CA PHE A 106 -0.07 15.04 -7.36
C PHE A 106 -1.46 14.69 -7.90
N GLN A 107 -1.84 15.28 -9.02
CA GLN A 107 -3.09 14.95 -9.71
C GLN A 107 -2.80 14.05 -10.91
N TYR A 108 -3.72 13.14 -11.20
CA TYR A 108 -3.78 12.43 -12.46
C TYR A 108 -5.07 12.79 -13.21
N THR A 109 -5.00 12.78 -14.53
CA THR A 109 -6.14 13.03 -15.41
C THR A 109 -6.22 11.94 -16.47
N ILE A 110 -7.40 11.35 -16.60
CA ILE A 110 -7.75 10.35 -17.61
C ILE A 110 -8.62 11.05 -18.64
N CYS A 111 -8.24 11.00 -19.92
CA CYS A 111 -9.07 11.48 -21.02
C CYS A 111 -9.36 10.33 -22.00
N ASP A 112 -10.60 10.23 -22.46
CA ASP A 112 -10.95 9.36 -23.58
C ASP A 112 -10.59 9.99 -24.94
N ASP A 113 -10.69 9.20 -26.02
CA ASP A 113 -10.43 9.66 -27.40
C ASP A 113 -11.40 10.77 -27.87
N SER A 114 -12.51 10.98 -27.15
CA SER A 114 -13.50 12.04 -27.44
C SER A 114 -13.17 13.35 -26.69
N GLY A 115 -12.14 13.36 -25.85
CA GLY A 115 -11.72 14.50 -25.04
C GLY A 115 -12.51 14.69 -23.75
N ILE A 116 -13.29 13.70 -23.32
CA ILE A 116 -13.95 13.70 -22.02
C ILE A 116 -12.91 13.28 -20.98
N CYS A 117 -12.66 14.15 -20.01
CA CYS A 117 -11.63 13.94 -19.01
C CYS A 117 -12.17 13.92 -17.59
N SER A 118 -11.47 13.21 -16.71
CA SER A 118 -11.71 13.14 -15.26
C SER A 118 -10.39 13.26 -14.52
N THR A 119 -10.35 14.04 -13.45
CA THR A 119 -9.13 14.35 -12.68
C THR A 119 -9.34 13.99 -11.22
N ALA A 120 -8.33 13.37 -10.60
CA ALA A 120 -8.32 13.09 -9.17
C ALA A 120 -6.92 13.25 -8.55
N GLU A 121 -6.88 13.32 -7.22
CA GLU A 121 -5.66 13.50 -6.43
C GLU A 121 -5.11 12.15 -5.97
N VAL A 122 -3.81 11.95 -6.15
CA VAL A 122 -3.04 10.91 -5.45
C VAL A 122 -2.34 11.54 -4.26
N LYS A 123 -2.54 10.96 -3.08
CA LYS A 123 -1.85 11.32 -1.84
C LYS A 123 -0.86 10.24 -1.46
N VAL A 124 0.42 10.62 -1.36
CA VAL A 124 1.50 9.70 -0.99
C VAL A 124 1.99 10.02 0.41
N SER A 125 1.89 9.05 1.33
CA SER A 125 2.48 9.15 2.67
C SER A 125 3.87 8.51 2.68
N VAL A 126 4.91 9.32 2.85
CA VAL A 126 6.31 8.89 2.92
C VAL A 126 6.71 8.77 4.39
N ASN A 127 6.80 7.54 4.86
CA ASN A 127 7.15 7.23 6.24
C ASN A 127 8.67 7.30 6.42
N SER A 128 9.12 7.76 7.60
CA SER A 128 10.54 7.71 7.95
C SER A 128 11.08 6.28 7.83
N LEU A 129 12.30 6.13 7.34
CA LEU A 129 13.01 4.86 7.33
C LEU A 129 14.11 4.91 8.39
N SER A 130 13.80 4.52 9.61
CA SER A 130 14.84 4.38 10.63
C SER A 130 15.59 3.06 10.41
N ILE A 131 16.86 2.99 10.80
CA ILE A 131 17.67 1.76 10.75
C ILE A 131 18.28 1.46 12.12
N VAL A 132 18.55 0.19 12.40
CA VAL A 132 19.33 -0.21 13.58
C VAL A 132 20.72 0.40 13.49
N ASN A 133 21.19 0.99 14.59
CA ASN A 133 22.52 1.58 14.66
C ASN A 133 23.62 0.52 14.54
N ASN A 134 24.85 0.91 14.20
CA ASN A 134 25.94 -0.06 14.14
C ASN A 134 26.20 -0.65 15.53
N ILE A 135 25.79 -1.89 15.73
CA ILE A 135 25.88 -2.57 17.03
C ILE A 135 26.90 -3.70 17.01
N VAL A 136 27.48 -4.04 15.86
CA VAL A 136 28.34 -5.24 15.75
C VAL A 136 29.66 -5.04 16.46
N GLU A 137 30.20 -3.82 16.41
CA GLU A 137 31.50 -3.46 17.00
C GLU A 137 31.36 -2.90 18.42
N ASP A 138 30.23 -2.27 18.72
CA ASP A 138 30.01 -1.50 19.95
C ASP A 138 29.14 -2.23 21.00
N PHE A 139 28.84 -3.52 20.81
CA PHE A 139 28.00 -4.27 21.76
C PHE A 139 28.74 -4.57 23.08
N PRO A 140 28.11 -4.39 24.26
CA PRO A 140 26.76 -3.83 24.47
C PRO A 140 26.76 -2.29 24.54
N LEU A 141 25.75 -1.68 23.91
CA LEU A 141 25.41 -0.27 24.13
C LEU A 141 24.72 -0.08 25.49
N ASN A 142 24.78 1.14 26.03
CA ASN A 142 24.35 1.45 27.40
C ASN A 142 22.82 1.56 27.52
N LEU A 143 22.15 2.09 26.50
CA LEU A 143 20.71 2.33 26.51
C LEU A 143 20.03 1.55 25.38
N LEU A 144 18.81 1.05 25.63
CA LEU A 144 18.03 0.37 24.57
C LEU A 144 17.70 1.29 23.40
N SER A 145 17.50 2.59 23.66
CA SER A 145 17.27 3.59 22.62
C SER A 145 18.47 3.79 21.69
N GLU A 146 19.70 3.52 22.15
CA GLU A 146 20.91 3.65 21.32
C GLU A 146 20.98 2.58 20.23
N TYR A 147 20.27 1.45 20.37
CA TYR A 147 20.22 0.42 19.33
C TYR A 147 19.29 0.80 18.16
N ASN A 148 18.31 1.68 18.40
CA ASN A 148 17.26 2.04 17.44
C ASN A 148 16.47 0.84 16.86
N LEU A 149 16.08 -0.10 17.73
CA LEU A 149 15.39 -1.35 17.32
C LEU A 149 13.91 -1.17 17.01
N PHE A 150 13.27 -0.19 17.63
CA PHE A 150 11.84 0.08 17.52
C PHE A 150 11.61 1.58 17.35
N GLU A 151 10.57 1.92 16.59
CA GLU A 151 10.11 3.30 16.38
C GLU A 151 8.98 3.64 17.36
N GLY A 152 8.90 4.91 17.77
CA GLY A 152 7.86 5.40 18.67
C GLY A 152 8.01 4.92 20.12
N ASP A 153 6.88 4.74 20.80
CA ASP A 153 6.87 4.22 22.17
C ASP A 153 7.20 2.72 22.16
N LEU A 154 8.19 2.30 22.96
CA LEU A 154 8.63 0.89 23.00
C LEU A 154 7.51 -0.11 23.33
N LYS A 155 6.45 0.32 24.01
CA LYS A 155 5.28 -0.53 24.31
C LYS A 155 4.55 -1.01 23.04
N ASP A 156 4.65 -0.25 21.96
CA ASP A 156 3.96 -0.52 20.69
C ASP A 156 4.76 -1.53 19.84
N LEU A 157 6.03 -1.79 20.19
CA LEU A 157 6.89 -2.79 19.57
C LEU A 157 6.95 -2.71 18.03
N SER A 158 6.86 -1.50 17.49
CA SER A 158 6.91 -1.22 16.05
C SER A 158 8.36 -1.31 15.56
N PRO A 159 8.76 -2.37 14.83
CA PRO A 159 10.16 -2.61 14.53
C PRO A 159 10.71 -1.63 13.50
N THR A 160 11.95 -1.19 13.72
CA THR A 160 12.74 -0.43 12.75
C THR A 160 13.10 -1.27 11.53
N TYR A 161 13.47 -0.65 10.40
CA TYR A 161 13.88 -1.38 9.21
C TYR A 161 15.02 -2.38 9.48
N GLY A 162 14.86 -3.59 8.94
CA GLY A 162 15.78 -4.72 9.14
C GLY A 162 15.54 -5.52 10.43
N VAL A 163 14.68 -5.04 11.34
CA VAL A 163 14.21 -5.81 12.50
C VAL A 163 12.94 -6.53 12.10
N VAL A 164 12.96 -7.86 12.12
CA VAL A 164 11.82 -8.67 11.65
C VAL A 164 11.21 -9.50 12.77
N PRO A 165 9.87 -9.62 12.87
CA PRO A 165 9.22 -10.52 13.82
C PRO A 165 9.70 -11.97 13.65
N TYR A 166 9.90 -12.67 14.76
CA TYR A 166 10.42 -14.04 14.76
C TYR A 166 9.58 -14.98 15.63
N ASN A 167 8.87 -15.91 14.98
CA ASN A 167 8.10 -16.93 15.68
C ASN A 167 8.88 -18.25 15.76
N LEU A 168 8.80 -18.92 16.91
CA LEU A 168 9.38 -20.25 17.11
C LEU A 168 8.44 -21.33 16.55
N ILE A 169 9.03 -22.44 16.09
CA ILE A 169 8.30 -23.62 15.58
C ILE A 169 7.45 -24.29 16.69
N SER A 170 7.87 -24.20 17.96
CA SER A 170 7.09 -24.68 19.11
C SER A 170 7.10 -23.67 20.25
N PRO A 171 5.94 -23.11 20.64
CA PRO A 171 5.83 -22.31 21.84
C PRO A 171 5.76 -23.26 23.05
N LEU A 172 6.90 -23.71 23.56
CA LEU A 172 6.93 -24.34 24.87
C LEU A 172 6.42 -23.32 25.91
N PHE A 173 5.42 -23.75 26.68
CA PHE A 173 4.57 -22.99 27.58
C PHE A 173 5.23 -21.77 28.25
N SER A 174 4.54 -20.63 28.21
CA SER A 174 4.70 -19.59 29.22
C SER A 174 3.34 -19.21 29.76
N ASP A 175 3.11 -19.63 30.98
CA ASP A 175 1.99 -19.28 31.86
C ASP A 175 2.18 -17.92 32.56
N TYR A 176 3.37 -17.31 32.45
CA TYR A 176 3.68 -16.02 33.05
C TYR A 176 3.38 -14.83 32.10
N ALA A 177 4.42 -14.26 31.46
CA ALA A 177 4.28 -13.09 30.59
C ALA A 177 4.21 -13.47 29.10
N LYS A 178 3.44 -12.68 28.33
CA LYS A 178 3.45 -12.77 26.86
C LYS A 178 4.82 -12.35 26.34
N LYS A 179 5.19 -12.89 25.18
CA LYS A 179 6.52 -12.72 24.59
C LYS A 179 6.40 -12.43 23.11
N GLU A 180 6.89 -11.27 22.70
CA GLU A 180 7.17 -10.95 21.31
C GLU A 180 8.67 -11.03 21.06
N ARG A 181 9.01 -11.46 19.85
CA ARG A 181 10.38 -11.74 19.46
C ARG A 181 10.66 -11.14 18.11
N PHE A 182 11.84 -10.55 18.00
CA PHE A 182 12.33 -9.98 16.77
C PHE A 182 13.77 -10.43 16.55
N ILE A 183 14.18 -10.48 15.30
CA ILE A 183 15.56 -10.73 14.92
C ILE A 183 16.04 -9.58 14.05
N TRP A 184 17.26 -9.12 14.32
CA TRP A 184 18.01 -8.28 13.42
C TRP A 184 19.25 -9.02 12.95
N ILE A 185 19.53 -8.96 11.65
CA ILE A 185 20.73 -9.55 11.04
C ILE A 185 21.49 -8.42 10.35
N PRO A 186 22.82 -8.31 10.55
CA PRO A 186 23.61 -7.30 9.86
C PRO A 186 23.46 -7.37 8.35
N ASN A 187 23.54 -6.20 7.70
CA ASN A 187 23.52 -6.11 6.24
C ASN A 187 24.54 -7.08 5.62
N ASN A 188 24.17 -7.70 4.50
CA ASN A 188 24.95 -8.71 3.78
C ASN A 188 25.16 -10.05 4.49
N LYS A 189 24.52 -10.29 5.64
CA LYS A 189 24.47 -11.61 6.29
C LYS A 189 23.07 -12.21 6.19
N LYS A 190 22.98 -13.54 6.31
CA LYS A 190 21.72 -14.29 6.27
C LYS A 190 21.72 -15.42 7.28
N ALA A 191 20.53 -15.78 7.75
CA ALA A 191 20.34 -17.02 8.49
C ALA A 191 20.38 -18.22 7.53
N SER A 192 20.85 -19.36 8.02
CA SER A 192 20.91 -20.61 7.27
C SER A 192 19.81 -21.55 7.72
N TYR A 193 19.16 -22.18 6.75
CA TYR A 193 18.29 -23.32 6.99
C TYR A 193 19.13 -24.57 7.27
N VAL A 194 18.74 -25.34 8.29
CA VAL A 194 19.49 -26.53 8.71
C VAL A 194 18.72 -27.81 8.33
N ALA A 195 17.51 -27.99 8.86
CA ALA A 195 16.64 -29.12 8.60
C ALA A 195 15.21 -28.83 9.10
N ASP A 196 14.26 -29.67 8.71
CA ASP A 196 12.88 -29.57 9.20
C ASP A 196 12.86 -29.72 10.73
N HIS A 197 11.98 -28.94 11.37
CA HIS A 197 11.83 -28.91 12.83
C HIS A 197 13.07 -28.45 13.63
N LYS A 198 14.14 -27.99 12.96
CA LYS A 198 15.25 -27.29 13.62
C LYS A 198 15.10 -25.78 13.52
N SER A 199 15.62 -25.06 14.52
CA SER A 199 15.69 -23.60 14.47
C SER A 199 16.70 -23.14 13.42
N LEU A 200 16.47 -21.96 12.85
CA LEU A 200 17.42 -21.32 11.93
C LEU A 200 18.76 -21.08 12.60
N GLU A 201 19.84 -21.26 11.84
CA GLU A 201 21.18 -20.92 12.29
C GLU A 201 21.48 -19.46 11.94
N PHE A 202 21.65 -18.63 12.98
CA PHE A 202 21.92 -17.21 12.81
C PHE A 202 23.42 -16.93 12.70
N PRO A 203 23.82 -15.98 11.83
CA PRO A 203 25.23 -15.62 11.66
C PRO A 203 25.75 -14.81 12.86
N ASN A 204 27.08 -14.78 13.03
CA ASN A 204 27.71 -13.88 14.00
C ASN A 204 27.36 -12.42 13.70
N GLY A 205 27.06 -11.65 14.74
CA GLY A 205 26.52 -10.30 14.70
C GLY A 205 25.00 -10.22 14.71
N ALA A 206 24.27 -11.34 14.60
CA ALA A 206 22.81 -11.33 14.69
C ALA A 206 22.33 -11.03 16.12
N LEU A 207 21.22 -10.29 16.24
CA LEU A 207 20.62 -9.90 17.50
C LEU A 207 19.21 -10.47 17.62
N LEU A 208 19.00 -11.35 18.59
CA LEU A 208 17.66 -11.81 18.97
C LEU A 208 17.13 -10.93 20.10
N ILE A 209 15.95 -10.36 19.88
CA ILE A 209 15.30 -9.40 20.76
C ILE A 209 14.06 -10.07 21.33
N LYS A 210 13.92 -10.10 22.66
CA LYS A 210 12.75 -10.66 23.35
C LYS A 210 12.11 -9.60 24.21
N ASN A 211 10.85 -9.28 23.92
CA ASN A 211 10.05 -8.34 24.70
C ASN A 211 9.00 -9.11 25.51
N PHE A 212 9.03 -8.93 26.82
CA PHE A 212 8.11 -9.54 27.77
C PHE A 212 7.09 -8.50 28.22
N TYR A 213 5.80 -8.83 28.15
CA TYR A 213 4.73 -7.89 28.48
C TYR A 213 3.49 -8.57 29.06
N TYR A 214 2.66 -7.76 29.72
CA TYR A 214 1.29 -8.09 30.08
C TYR A 214 0.31 -7.21 29.33
N ASN A 215 -0.88 -7.76 29.05
CA ASN A 215 -2.01 -6.98 28.54
C ASN A 215 -3.02 -6.77 29.65
N ASN A 216 -3.90 -5.79 29.48
CA ASN A 216 -5.04 -5.55 30.37
C ASN A 216 -4.60 -5.34 31.83
N VAL A 217 -3.47 -4.67 32.05
CA VAL A 217 -3.00 -4.36 33.39
C VAL A 217 -3.88 -3.25 33.98
N LEU A 218 -4.48 -3.55 35.14
CA LEU A 218 -5.32 -2.63 35.89
C LEU A 218 -4.50 -1.44 36.43
N PRO A 219 -5.12 -0.26 36.63
CA PRO A 219 -6.57 0.02 36.51
C PRO A 219 -7.04 0.37 35.10
N ASN A 220 -6.13 0.72 34.19
CA ASN A 220 -6.48 1.30 32.89
C ASN A 220 -6.63 0.26 31.77
N ASN A 221 -6.47 -1.03 32.07
CA ASN A 221 -6.42 -2.12 31.10
C ASN A 221 -5.39 -1.89 29.98
N GLN A 222 -4.24 -1.31 30.31
CA GLN A 222 -3.19 -1.01 29.33
C GLN A 222 -2.18 -2.16 29.23
N GLN A 223 -1.47 -2.20 28.10
CA GLN A 223 -0.30 -3.06 27.96
C GLN A 223 0.85 -2.48 28.78
N GLN A 224 1.57 -3.36 29.48
CA GLN A 224 2.76 -3.00 30.22
C GLN A 224 3.93 -3.88 29.78
N LEU A 225 4.96 -3.25 29.23
CA LEU A 225 6.23 -3.89 28.95
C LEU A 225 6.97 -4.12 30.28
N LEU A 226 7.48 -5.34 30.47
CA LEU A 226 8.20 -5.75 31.67
C LEU A 226 9.70 -5.69 31.47
N GLU A 227 10.16 -6.25 30.35
CA GLU A 227 11.58 -6.45 30.10
C GLU A 227 11.85 -6.62 28.60
N THR A 228 12.97 -6.07 28.15
CA THR A 228 13.56 -6.37 26.84
C THR A 228 14.89 -7.07 27.05
N ARG A 229 15.04 -8.27 26.49
CA ARG A 229 16.30 -9.02 26.50
C ARG A 229 16.91 -9.06 25.12
N LEU A 230 18.18 -8.68 25.05
CA LEU A 230 19.01 -8.73 23.85
C LEU A 230 19.97 -9.92 23.94
N MET A 231 19.94 -10.80 22.94
CA MET A 231 20.93 -11.89 22.81
C MET A 231 21.69 -11.67 21.51
N PHE A 232 22.94 -11.27 21.66
CA PHE A 232 23.85 -11.04 20.54
C PHE A 232 24.64 -12.31 20.24
N LYS A 233 24.68 -12.72 18.97
CA LYS A 233 25.44 -13.88 18.52
C LYS A 233 26.88 -13.47 18.23
N THR A 234 27.82 -13.89 19.07
CA THR A 234 29.26 -13.76 18.84
C THR A 234 29.81 -14.92 18.02
#